data_AF-A0AA42JMC4-F1
#
_entry.id   AF-A0AA42JMC4-F1
#
_cell.length_a   1.000
_cell.length_b   1.000
_cell.length_c   1.000
_cell.angle_alpha   90.00
_cell.angle_beta   90.00
_cell.angle_gamma   90.00
#
_symmetry.space_group_name_H-M   'P 1'
#
loop_
_entity.id
_entity.type
_entity.pdbx_description
1 polymer ?
#
loop_
_entity_poly.entity_id
_entity_poly.type
_entity_poly.pdbx_seq_one_letter_code
_entity_poly.pdbx_strand_id
1 'polypeptide(L)'
;MPVFIARAFSGFLSVPTFELFPATRLETDIRAYLATADWIPFTYQDFFVLSLVKYGHHRGSMIQIDDSYLTFSEETQAIAFYQVVRSHKQIVMNGLSVKMNQVLGKLYATDLIGSFTKDGLLLVYLTEGGCRLLDLSANKYMDQFIQDYATLNWRVLDVPSNTSED
;
A
#
# COMPACT_ATOMS: atom_id res chain seq x y z
N MET A 1 40.65 -8.33 0.71
CA MET A 1 39.25 -8.12 1.14
C MET A 1 38.73 -6.90 0.40
N PRO A 2 37.81 -7.01 -0.57
CA PRO A 2 37.28 -5.83 -1.24
C PRO A 2 36.23 -5.17 -0.33
N VAL A 3 36.37 -3.86 -0.12
CA VAL A 3 35.41 -3.02 0.61
C VAL A 3 34.25 -2.73 -0.33
N PHE A 4 33.05 -3.23 -0.01
CA PHE A 4 31.83 -2.81 -0.70
C PHE A 4 31.49 -1.38 -0.27
N ILE A 5 31.76 -0.42 -1.15
CA ILE A 5 31.22 0.94 -1.02
C ILE A 5 29.78 0.86 -1.52
N ALA A 6 28.82 0.92 -0.60
CA ALA A 6 27.41 1.10 -0.96
C ALA A 6 27.26 2.49 -1.59
N ARG A 7 27.10 2.56 -2.91
CA ARG A 7 26.66 3.77 -3.61
C ARG A 7 25.14 3.86 -3.50
N ALA A 8 24.66 4.75 -2.63
CA ALA A 8 23.29 5.23 -2.72
C ALA A 8 23.20 6.20 -3.90
N PHE A 9 22.47 5.83 -4.95
CA PHE A 9 22.07 6.78 -5.98
C PHE A 9 20.82 7.50 -5.49
N SER A 10 21.01 8.68 -4.92
CA SER A 10 19.92 9.65 -4.79
C SER A 10 19.91 10.47 -6.08
N GLY A 11 18.87 10.30 -6.90
CA GLY A 11 18.59 11.17 -8.04
C GLY A 11 18.23 12.62 -7.66
N PHE A 12 18.28 12.97 -6.37
CA PHE A 12 17.92 14.29 -5.85
C PHE A 12 19.10 15.26 -5.68
N LEU A 13 20.31 14.93 -6.14
CA LEU A 13 21.46 15.83 -6.05
C LEU A 13 21.53 16.84 -7.20
N SER A 14 20.48 17.63 -7.38
CA SER A 14 20.53 19.01 -7.91
C SER A 14 19.20 19.77 -7.76
N VAL A 15 18.41 19.51 -6.72
CA VAL A 15 17.21 20.33 -6.47
C VAL A 15 17.67 21.68 -5.90
N PRO A 16 17.16 22.82 -6.40
CA PRO A 16 17.50 24.14 -5.86
C PRO A 16 17.27 24.15 -4.36
N THR A 17 18.22 24.76 -3.66
CA THR A 17 18.20 25.17 -2.26
C THR A 17 16.77 25.45 -1.80
N PHE A 18 16.32 24.79 -0.72
CA PHE A 18 15.05 25.10 -0.07
C PHE A 18 14.96 26.63 0.13
N GLU A 19 14.10 27.29 -0.65
CA GLU A 19 13.83 28.71 -0.44
C GLU A 19 12.99 28.82 0.84
N LEU A 20 13.59 29.42 1.87
CA LEU A 20 12.93 29.62 3.15
C LEU A 20 11.91 30.74 2.99
N PHE A 21 10.63 30.38 2.91
CA PHE A 21 9.53 31.35 2.89
C PHE A 21 9.00 31.61 4.31
N PRO A 22 8.37 32.79 4.55
CA PRO A 22 7.66 33.06 5.79
C PRO A 22 6.56 32.01 6.04
N ALA A 23 6.36 31.62 7.31
CA ALA A 23 5.34 30.64 7.70
C ALA A 23 3.92 31.00 7.21
N THR A 24 3.62 32.30 7.08
CA THR A 24 2.34 32.81 6.56
C THR A 24 2.09 32.44 5.10
N ARG A 25 3.15 32.36 4.29
CA ARG A 25 3.05 31.91 2.89
C ARG A 25 2.77 30.41 2.82
N LEU A 26 3.48 29.60 3.60
CA LEU A 26 3.24 28.16 3.70
C LEU A 26 1.79 27.86 4.13
N GLU A 27 1.29 28.56 5.14
CA GLU A 27 -0.10 28.39 5.59
C GLU A 27 -1.11 28.72 4.48
N THR A 28 -0.87 29.81 3.73
CA THR A 28 -1.72 30.23 2.61
C THR A 28 -1.71 29.18 1.50
N ASP A 29 -0.53 28.68 1.15
CA ASP A 29 -0.34 27.69 0.08
C ASP A 29 -0.99 26.34 0.47
N ILE A 30 -0.84 25.90 1.74
CA ILE A 30 -1.51 24.69 2.25
C ILE A 30 -3.03 24.87 2.23
N ARG A 31 -3.57 26.00 2.71
CA ARG A 31 -5.02 26.25 2.68
C ARG A 31 -5.56 26.26 1.25
N ALA A 32 -4.86 26.90 0.32
CA ALA A 32 -5.25 26.95 -1.08
C ALA A 32 -5.27 25.55 -1.70
N TYR A 33 -4.23 24.74 -1.44
CA TYR A 33 -4.17 23.35 -1.90
C TYR A 33 -5.30 22.51 -1.32
N LEU A 34 -5.49 22.53 0.01
CA LEU A 34 -6.53 21.75 0.69
C LEU A 34 -7.95 22.13 0.26
N ALA A 35 -8.18 23.38 -0.14
CA ALA A 35 -9.47 23.82 -0.67
C ALA A 35 -9.80 23.22 -2.05
N THR A 36 -8.77 22.83 -2.82
CA THR A 36 -8.91 22.22 -4.15
C THR A 36 -8.62 20.72 -4.16
N ALA A 37 -8.16 20.17 -3.04
CA ALA A 37 -7.79 18.76 -2.95
C ALA A 37 -9.05 17.88 -2.97
N ASP A 38 -9.06 16.89 -3.88
CA ASP A 38 -10.09 15.88 -3.90
C ASP A 38 -9.91 14.91 -2.73
N TRP A 39 -10.90 14.86 -1.85
CA TRP A 39 -10.91 13.94 -0.71
C TRP A 39 -11.42 12.58 -1.14
N ILE A 40 -10.53 11.59 -1.19
CA ILE A 40 -10.92 10.22 -1.51
C ILE A 40 -11.48 9.57 -0.23
N PRO A 41 -12.73 9.07 -0.23
CA PRO A 41 -13.31 8.46 0.96
C PRO A 41 -12.55 7.18 1.33
N PHE A 42 -12.35 7.00 2.64
CA PHE A 42 -11.79 5.77 3.21
C PHE A 42 -12.93 4.82 3.54
N THR A 43 -13.01 3.72 2.79
CA THR A 43 -14.10 2.76 2.81
C THR A 43 -13.75 1.53 3.66
N TYR A 44 -14.75 0.68 3.92
CA TYR A 44 -14.51 -0.60 4.58
C TYR A 44 -13.54 -1.50 3.78
N GLN A 45 -13.58 -1.48 2.44
CA GLN A 45 -12.66 -2.28 1.62
C GLN A 45 -11.21 -1.82 1.81
N ASP A 46 -11.00 -0.50 1.91
CA ASP A 46 -9.68 0.07 2.22
C ASP A 46 -9.20 -0.40 3.60
N PHE A 47 -10.07 -0.30 4.62
CA PHE A 47 -9.78 -0.77 5.98
C PHE A 47 -9.45 -2.28 6.02
N PHE A 48 -10.25 -3.08 5.33
CA PHE A 48 -10.08 -4.53 5.24
C PHE A 48 -8.73 -4.87 4.62
N VAL A 49 -8.40 -4.30 3.46
CA VAL A 49 -7.14 -4.57 2.75
C VAL A 49 -5.92 -4.09 3.55
N LEU A 50 -5.96 -2.89 4.15
CA LEU A 50 -4.89 -2.43 5.04
C LEU A 50 -4.68 -3.38 6.22
N SER A 51 -5.77 -3.89 6.79
CA SER A 51 -5.72 -4.88 7.87
C SER A 51 -5.12 -6.21 7.40
N LEU A 52 -5.39 -6.65 6.16
CA LEU A 52 -4.75 -7.83 5.58
C LEU A 52 -3.24 -7.63 5.37
N VAL A 53 -2.81 -6.44 4.93
CA VAL A 53 -1.38 -6.11 4.85
C VAL A 53 -0.73 -6.20 6.23
N LYS A 54 -1.39 -5.67 7.27
CA LYS A 54 -0.90 -5.71 8.65
C LYS A 54 -0.78 -7.13 9.22
N TYR A 55 -1.81 -7.96 9.03
CA TYR A 55 -1.91 -9.27 9.71
C TYR A 55 -1.53 -10.48 8.84
N GLY A 56 -1.42 -10.30 7.52
CA GLY A 56 -1.22 -11.41 6.57
C GLY A 56 0.07 -12.18 6.79
N HIS A 57 1.15 -11.50 7.22
CA HIS A 57 2.43 -12.15 7.48
C HIS A 57 2.31 -13.27 8.53
N HIS A 58 1.49 -13.10 9.58
CA HIS A 58 1.24 -14.13 10.59
C HIS A 58 0.49 -15.36 10.05
N ARG A 59 -0.13 -15.23 8.87
CA ARG A 59 -0.86 -16.29 8.17
C ARG A 59 -0.08 -16.87 6.98
N GLY A 60 1.19 -16.47 6.81
CA GLY A 60 2.01 -16.89 5.68
C GLY A 60 1.55 -16.33 4.34
N SER A 61 0.76 -15.26 4.35
CA SER A 61 0.24 -14.60 3.15
C SER A 61 0.73 -13.16 3.08
N MET A 62 1.46 -12.83 2.03
CA MET A 62 1.99 -11.48 1.79
C MET A 62 1.48 -10.97 0.45
N ILE A 63 1.58 -9.66 0.24
CA ILE A 63 1.27 -9.02 -1.03
C ILE A 63 2.59 -8.54 -1.61
N GLN A 64 2.80 -8.78 -2.90
CA GLN A 64 3.92 -8.25 -3.65
C GLN A 64 3.43 -7.40 -4.82
N ILE A 65 4.27 -6.46 -5.22
CA ILE A 65 4.15 -5.76 -6.49
C ILE A 65 4.92 -6.55 -7.52
N ASP A 66 4.34 -6.70 -8.71
CA ASP A 66 5.08 -7.21 -9.86
C ASP A 66 6.11 -6.17 -10.29
N ASP A 67 7.37 -6.51 -10.12
CA ASP A 67 8.51 -5.67 -10.49
C ASP A 67 9.06 -6.01 -11.88
N SER A 68 8.47 -6.99 -12.59
CA SER A 68 8.84 -7.29 -13.98
C SER A 68 8.59 -6.10 -14.91
N TYR A 69 7.71 -5.18 -14.51
CA TYR A 69 7.44 -3.90 -15.15
C TYR A 69 8.62 -2.91 -15.13
N LEU A 70 9.63 -3.09 -14.28
CA LEU A 70 10.89 -2.33 -14.38
C LEU A 70 11.64 -2.61 -15.70
N THR A 71 11.26 -3.67 -16.43
CA THR A 71 11.88 -4.09 -17.68
C THR A 71 11.16 -3.55 -18.93
N PHE A 72 9.94 -3.03 -18.81
CA PHE A 72 9.15 -2.54 -19.95
C PHE A 72 8.81 -1.04 -19.77
N SER A 73 9.48 -0.20 -20.55
CA SER A 73 9.53 1.26 -20.45
C SER A 73 8.31 1.99 -21.01
N GLU A 74 7.10 1.45 -20.89
CA GLU A 74 5.88 2.15 -21.32
C GLU A 74 5.05 2.53 -20.09
N GLU A 75 5.00 3.83 -19.80
CA GLU A 75 4.38 4.49 -18.64
C GLU A 75 2.84 4.32 -18.53
N THR A 76 2.23 3.44 -19.32
CA THR A 76 0.77 3.32 -19.48
C THR A 76 0.15 2.14 -18.73
N GLN A 77 0.94 1.29 -18.06
CA GLN A 77 0.43 0.09 -17.40
C GLN A 77 0.36 0.25 -15.88
N ALA A 78 -0.84 0.05 -15.31
CA ALA A 78 -1.09 0.16 -13.88
C ALA A 78 -0.32 -0.90 -13.08
N ILE A 79 0.11 -0.53 -11.86
CA ILE A 79 0.81 -1.43 -10.92
C ILE A 79 -0.04 -2.69 -10.68
N ALA A 80 0.56 -3.86 -10.90
CA ALA A 80 -0.08 -5.15 -10.63
C ALA A 80 0.39 -5.72 -9.29
N PHE A 81 -0.56 -6.25 -8.51
CA PHE A 81 -0.31 -6.87 -7.23
C PHE A 81 -0.64 -8.37 -7.26
N TYR A 82 0.19 -9.14 -6.55
CA TYR A 82 0.05 -10.58 -6.41
C TYR A 82 0.09 -10.98 -4.95
N GLN A 83 -0.63 -12.05 -4.63
CA GLN A 83 -0.52 -12.70 -3.33
C GLN A 83 0.63 -13.70 -3.36
N VAL A 84 1.49 -13.64 -2.35
CA VAL A 84 2.54 -14.62 -2.10
C VAL A 84 2.14 -15.46 -0.89
N VAL A 85 1.88 -16.75 -1.10
CA VAL A 85 1.57 -17.70 -0.04
C VAL A 85 2.78 -18.58 0.22
N ARG A 86 3.37 -18.44 1.41
CA ARG A 86 4.47 -19.31 1.87
C ARG A 86 3.89 -20.51 2.62
N SER A 87 4.08 -21.70 2.05
CA SER A 87 3.91 -22.98 2.73
C SER A 87 5.29 -23.55 3.08
N HIS A 88 5.36 -24.45 4.07
CA HIS A 88 6.60 -25.14 4.47
C HIS A 88 7.34 -25.82 3.31
N LYS A 89 6.65 -26.12 2.20
CA LYS A 89 7.20 -26.84 1.05
C LYS A 89 7.34 -26.01 -0.23
N GLN A 90 6.67 -24.84 -0.32
CA GLN A 90 6.57 -24.08 -1.56
C GLN A 90 6.14 -22.63 -1.33
N ILE A 91 6.62 -21.75 -2.22
CA ILE A 91 6.09 -20.39 -2.38
C ILE A 91 5.16 -20.42 -3.59
N VAL A 92 3.91 -20.04 -3.38
CA VAL A 92 2.90 -19.94 -4.46
C VAL A 92 2.55 -18.47 -4.67
N MET A 93 2.46 -18.07 -5.93
CA MET A 93 2.10 -16.72 -6.34
C MET A 93 0.74 -16.77 -7.02
N ASN A 94 -0.26 -16.10 -6.44
CA ASN A 94 -1.62 -16.07 -6.94
C ASN A 94 -1.94 -14.67 -7.48
N GLY A 95 -2.59 -14.63 -8.65
CA GLY A 95 -3.23 -13.40 -9.12
C GLY A 95 -4.34 -12.98 -8.17
N LEU A 96 -4.44 -11.67 -7.93
CA LEU A 96 -5.53 -11.08 -7.16
C LEU A 96 -6.69 -10.68 -8.08
N SER A 97 -7.90 -10.59 -7.53
CA SER A 97 -9.06 -10.10 -8.27
C SER A 97 -8.83 -8.65 -8.77
N VAL A 98 -9.56 -8.24 -9.81
CA VAL A 98 -9.51 -6.85 -10.32
C VAL A 98 -9.84 -5.86 -9.21
N LYS A 99 -10.86 -6.16 -8.40
CA LYS A 99 -11.30 -5.29 -7.31
C LYS A 99 -10.24 -5.17 -6.21
N MET A 100 -9.60 -6.27 -5.82
CA MET A 100 -8.49 -6.25 -4.88
C MET A 100 -7.31 -5.42 -5.41
N ASN A 101 -6.94 -5.59 -6.69
CA ASN A 101 -5.90 -4.78 -7.34
C ASN A 101 -6.24 -3.29 -7.38
N GLN A 102 -7.50 -2.93 -7.64
CA GLN A 102 -7.96 -1.52 -7.60
C GLN A 102 -7.81 -0.91 -6.22
N VAL A 103 -8.20 -1.63 -5.16
CA VAL A 103 -8.05 -1.16 -3.77
C VAL A 103 -6.57 -1.01 -3.42
N LEU A 104 -5.72 -1.99 -3.75
CA LEU A 104 -4.27 -1.90 -3.52
C LEU A 104 -3.64 -0.75 -4.30
N GLY A 105 -4.00 -0.55 -5.56
CA GLY A 105 -3.53 0.57 -6.38
C GLY A 105 -3.90 1.92 -5.78
N LYS A 106 -5.15 2.07 -5.30
CA LYS A 106 -5.59 3.28 -4.58
C LYS A 106 -4.77 3.49 -3.31
N LEU A 107 -4.59 2.47 -2.49
CA LEU A 107 -3.84 2.56 -1.23
C LEU A 107 -2.36 2.90 -1.46
N TYR A 108 -1.78 2.39 -2.56
CA TYR A 108 -0.40 2.68 -2.93
C TYR A 108 -0.25 4.12 -3.46
N ALA A 109 -1.18 4.57 -4.31
CA ALA A 109 -1.19 5.94 -4.84
C ALA A 109 -1.41 7.01 -3.74
N THR A 110 -2.00 6.62 -2.61
CA THR A 110 -2.25 7.49 -1.45
C THR A 110 -1.21 7.34 -0.33
N ASP A 111 -0.12 6.61 -0.58
CA ASP A 111 0.96 6.36 0.38
C ASP A 111 0.48 5.72 1.71
N LEU A 112 -0.65 5.00 1.69
CA LEU A 112 -1.13 4.23 2.83
C LEU A 112 -0.45 2.86 2.92
N ILE A 113 0.06 2.38 1.78
CA ILE A 113 0.97 1.23 1.70
C ILE A 113 2.19 1.60 0.87
N GLY A 114 3.33 1.05 1.25
CA GLY A 114 4.58 1.19 0.51
C GLY A 114 5.12 -0.17 0.06
N SER A 115 6.28 -0.16 -0.58
CA SER A 115 6.97 -1.38 -0.99
C SER A 115 8.42 -1.44 -0.51
N PHE A 116 8.94 -2.64 -0.28
CA PHE A 116 10.33 -2.89 0.08
C PHE A 116 10.81 -4.22 -0.51
N THR A 117 12.09 -4.31 -0.86
CA THR A 117 12.65 -5.54 -1.43
C THR A 117 13.13 -6.48 -0.32
N LYS A 118 12.71 -7.75 -0.38
CA LYS A 118 13.21 -8.82 0.49
C LYS A 118 13.23 -10.15 -0.27
N ASP A 119 14.35 -10.86 -0.21
CA ASP A 119 14.55 -12.15 -0.88
C ASP A 119 14.27 -12.10 -2.40
N GLY A 120 14.52 -10.95 -3.05
CA GLY A 120 14.20 -10.73 -4.47
C GLY A 120 12.72 -10.51 -4.78
N LEU A 121 11.88 -10.30 -3.75
CA LEU A 121 10.46 -9.96 -3.90
C LEU A 121 10.22 -8.50 -3.49
N LEU A 122 9.43 -7.76 -4.27
CA LEU A 122 8.99 -6.41 -3.92
C LEU A 122 7.71 -6.47 -3.08
N LEU A 123 7.86 -6.60 -1.76
CA LEU A 123 6.76 -6.82 -0.82
C LEU A 123 6.11 -5.52 -0.40
N VAL A 124 4.80 -5.58 -0.17
CA VAL A 124 4.01 -4.46 0.35
C VAL A 124 4.11 -4.39 1.88
N TYR A 125 4.20 -3.18 2.41
CA TYR A 125 4.12 -2.90 3.85
C TYR A 125 3.16 -1.74 4.14
N LEU A 126 2.74 -1.64 5.41
CA LEU A 126 1.87 -0.57 5.89
C LEU A 126 2.71 0.66 6.27
N THR A 127 2.40 1.83 5.72
CA THR A 127 3.06 3.09 6.11
C THR A 127 2.52 3.59 7.45
N GLU A 128 3.15 4.61 8.02
CA GLU A 128 2.63 5.26 9.24
C GLU A 128 1.24 5.88 9.00
N GLY A 129 1.01 6.45 7.82
CA GLY A 129 -0.30 6.96 7.42
C GLY A 129 -1.36 5.85 7.39
N GLY A 130 -1.02 4.69 6.81
CA GLY A 130 -1.88 3.52 6.82
C GLY A 130 -2.19 3.00 8.22
N CYS A 131 -1.18 2.91 9.09
CA CYS A 131 -1.35 2.56 10.50
C CYS A 131 -2.34 3.50 11.21
N ARG A 132 -2.14 4.81 11.04
CA ARG A 132 -2.97 5.81 11.70
C ARG A 132 -4.41 5.77 11.21
N LEU A 133 -4.62 5.53 9.93
CA LEU A 133 -5.96 5.48 9.34
C LEU A 133 -6.74 4.23 9.78
N LEU A 134 -6.05 3.10 9.99
CA LEU A 134 -6.62 1.94 10.65
C LEU A 134 -7.09 2.27 12.07
N ASP A 135 -6.25 2.92 12.87
CA ASP A 135 -6.60 3.27 14.26
C ASP A 135 -7.81 4.20 14.33
N LEU A 136 -7.86 5.23 13.47
CA LEU A 136 -8.97 6.18 13.42
C LEU A 136 -10.28 5.52 12.96
N SER A 137 -10.20 4.53 12.07
CA SER A 137 -11.37 3.88 11.47
C SER A 137 -11.81 2.61 12.19
N ALA A 138 -11.02 2.14 13.17
CA ALA A 138 -11.28 0.90 13.91
C ALA A 138 -12.68 0.89 14.55
N ASN A 139 -13.07 1.99 15.20
CA ASN A 139 -14.39 2.09 15.83
C ASN A 139 -15.56 1.90 14.86
N LYS A 140 -15.35 2.22 13.57
CA LYS A 140 -16.39 2.10 12.53
C LYS A 140 -16.42 0.69 11.92
N TYR A 141 -15.24 0.10 11.69
CA TYR A 141 -15.11 -1.07 10.80
C TYR A 141 -14.65 -2.36 11.48
N MET A 142 -14.21 -2.32 12.75
CA MET A 142 -13.60 -3.49 13.40
C MET A 142 -14.57 -4.67 13.55
N ASP A 143 -15.82 -4.42 13.92
CA ASP A 143 -16.80 -5.50 14.13
C ASP A 143 -17.07 -6.28 12.84
N GLN A 144 -17.25 -5.56 11.73
CA GLN A 144 -17.40 -6.18 10.40
C GLN A 144 -16.12 -6.91 9.98
N PHE A 145 -14.96 -6.29 10.22
CA PHE A 145 -13.67 -6.90 9.92
C PHE A 145 -13.46 -8.22 10.65
N ILE A 146 -13.80 -8.32 11.93
CA ILE A 146 -13.65 -9.56 12.71
C ILE A 146 -14.47 -10.70 12.08
N GLN A 147 -15.68 -10.42 11.61
CA GLN A 147 -16.55 -11.40 10.98
C GLN A 147 -15.98 -11.88 9.64
N ASP A 148 -15.58 -10.95 8.78
CA ASP A 148 -15.02 -11.28 7.46
C ASP A 148 -13.64 -11.96 7.58
N TYR A 149 -12.81 -11.52 8.53
CA TYR A 149 -11.51 -12.11 8.81
C TYR A 149 -11.61 -13.57 9.27
N ALA A 150 -12.65 -13.90 10.06
CA ALA A 150 -12.86 -15.26 10.55
C ALA A 150 -13.19 -16.27 9.43
N THR A 151 -13.78 -15.79 8.32
CA THR A 151 -14.20 -16.63 7.19
C THR A 151 -13.27 -16.52 5.97
N LEU A 152 -12.25 -15.67 6.04
CA LEU A 152 -11.32 -15.38 4.95
C LEU A 152 -10.51 -16.61 4.51
N ASN A 153 -10.49 -16.86 3.21
CA ASN A 153 -9.61 -17.84 2.60
C ASN A 153 -8.20 -17.27 2.39
N TRP A 154 -7.29 -17.58 3.31
CA TRP A 154 -5.89 -17.14 3.25
C TRP A 154 -5.08 -17.66 2.06
N ARG A 155 -5.60 -18.61 1.29
CA ARG A 155 -4.94 -19.09 0.06
C ARG A 155 -5.29 -18.25 -1.16
N VAL A 156 -6.42 -17.56 -1.14
CA VAL A 156 -6.90 -16.72 -2.24
C VAL A 156 -7.57 -15.50 -1.61
N LEU A 157 -6.79 -14.43 -1.44
CA LEU A 157 -7.31 -13.19 -0.87
C LEU A 157 -8.24 -12.51 -1.86
N ASP A 158 -9.37 -12.05 -1.34
CA ASP A 158 -10.27 -11.16 -2.07
C ASP A 158 -10.94 -10.20 -1.08
N VAL A 159 -11.50 -9.12 -1.62
CA VAL A 159 -12.29 -8.17 -0.84
C VAL A 159 -13.72 -8.69 -0.63
N PRO A 160 -14.33 -8.45 0.54
CA PRO A 160 -15.69 -8.87 0.80
C PRO A 160 -16.68 -8.24 -0.19
N SER A 161 -17.65 -9.05 -0.64
CA SER A 161 -18.66 -8.65 -1.63
C SER A 161 -19.75 -7.75 -1.04
N ASN A 162 -20.02 -7.87 0.26
CA ASN A 162 -21.07 -7.15 0.97
C ASN A 162 -20.48 -5.96 1.71
N THR A 163 -20.25 -4.86 1.01
CA THR A 163 -20.13 -3.57 1.69
C THR A 163 -21.54 -3.03 1.91
N SER A 164 -21.98 -2.93 3.17
CA SER A 164 -23.03 -1.98 3.53
C SER A 164 -22.51 -0.60 3.15
N GLU A 165 -22.96 -0.10 2.01
CA GLU A 165 -22.74 1.28 1.59
C GLU A 165 -23.52 2.18 2.55
N ASP A 166 -22.79 3.04 3.26
CA ASP A 166 -23.32 4.30 3.82
C ASP A 166 -22.79 5.44 2.94
#